data_AF-A0A3E1Y8K2-F1
#
_entry.id   AF-A0A3E1Y8K2-F1
#
_cell.length_a   1.000
_cell.length_b   1.000
_cell.length_c   1.000
_cell.angle_alpha   90.00
_cell.angle_beta   90.00
_cell.angle_gamma   90.00
#
_symmetry.space_group_name_H-M   'P 1'
#
loop_
_entity.id
_entity.type
_entity.pdbx_description
1 polymer ?
#
loop_
_entity_poly.entity_id
_entity_poly.type
_entity_poly.pdbx_seq_one_letter_code
_entity_poly.pdbx_strand_id
1 'polypeptide(L)'
;MRKILAAIFCICCFSNTFAQQYPYHNDIQAFKKKDSINAPKGNEILFVGSSSFTFWQDVNNYFPGHYIVNRGFGGSTLLDVIHYADDVIFAYHPRQIVIYCGENDLASSDTVKAPVVLKRFQTLFSMIRNKMPDVPVTFISIKPSPSRAKLIPEMLKSNKAIQQFLAKQPNTSFVDVYSKMLNKDGSIKAEIFRADQLHMKPEGYRIWQKAIASHLVDQSITTLKAATFNLRLNIAYDSANAWPHRKEMVKELIQYHNFDVFGVQEALIDQMHDLEAIGTYSHVGVGRNDGKEGGEFSAIFYNKEKYDLVKSGNFWLSPTPETPSKGWDAAYIRICTWAQLKEKSTGKEFYFFNTHFDNEGVQARENSAKMILEKIHELSDKNTPVIITGDFNSSPETSAYGTIVKQFRDAKLVSQTKPYGPDSTFQDFKYHNWTKVVKEGRIDFVFVNNNIEVLNYAVLTDSRDLRFPSDHFPVVCTLRF
;
A
#
# COMPACT_ATOMS: atom_id res chain seq x y z
N MET A 1 27.11 -83.37 -16.65
CA MET A 1 25.68 -83.10 -16.96
C MET A 1 25.08 -82.22 -15.85
N ARG A 2 24.17 -81.33 -16.25
CA ARG A 2 23.61 -80.13 -15.59
C ARG A 2 23.35 -80.17 -14.07
N LYS A 3 23.71 -79.06 -13.40
CA LYS A 3 23.24 -78.61 -12.08
C LYS A 3 21.82 -78.02 -12.21
N ILE A 4 20.93 -78.31 -11.26
CA ILE A 4 19.64 -77.62 -11.10
C ILE A 4 19.67 -76.94 -9.72
N LEU A 5 19.72 -75.60 -9.71
CA LEU A 5 19.41 -74.77 -8.55
C LEU A 5 17.93 -74.39 -8.62
N ALA A 6 17.18 -74.68 -7.56
CA ALA A 6 15.82 -74.18 -7.36
C ALA A 6 15.89 -72.74 -6.82
N ALA A 7 15.23 -71.81 -7.52
CA ALA A 7 15.06 -70.44 -7.08
C ALA A 7 13.73 -70.29 -6.32
N ILE A 8 13.79 -69.80 -5.08
CA ILE A 8 12.64 -69.40 -4.28
C ILE A 8 12.32 -67.95 -4.61
N PHE A 9 11.12 -67.69 -5.14
CA PHE A 9 10.63 -66.35 -5.46
C PHE A 9 9.87 -65.80 -4.25
N CYS A 10 10.47 -64.86 -3.50
CA CYS A 10 9.77 -64.08 -2.50
C CYS A 10 9.01 -62.94 -3.19
N ILE A 11 7.69 -63.05 -3.25
CA ILE A 11 6.80 -61.96 -3.68
C ILE A 11 6.59 -61.02 -2.49
N CYS A 12 7.25 -59.86 -2.51
CA CYS A 12 6.96 -58.76 -1.60
C CYS A 12 5.76 -57.96 -2.16
N CYS A 13 4.58 -58.14 -1.55
CA CYS A 13 3.44 -57.27 -1.79
C CYS A 13 3.69 -55.89 -1.17
N PHE A 14 3.91 -54.86 -2.00
CA PHE A 14 3.87 -53.47 -1.56
C PHE A 14 2.42 -53.01 -1.47
N SER A 15 1.91 -52.90 -0.24
CA SER A 15 0.63 -52.24 0.03
C SER A 15 0.83 -50.72 -0.06
N ASN A 16 0.39 -50.09 -1.14
CA ASN A 16 0.27 -48.63 -1.20
C ASN A 16 -0.89 -48.18 -0.31
N THR A 17 -0.58 -47.74 0.91
CA THR A 17 -1.56 -47.03 1.75
C THR A 17 -1.68 -45.58 1.28
N PHE A 18 -2.74 -45.24 0.55
CA PHE A 18 -3.11 -43.85 0.35
C PHE A 18 -3.64 -43.31 1.69
N ALA A 19 -2.90 -42.41 2.33
CA ALA A 19 -3.40 -41.70 3.51
C ALA A 19 -4.63 -40.87 3.11
N GLN A 20 -5.73 -41.02 3.85
CA GLN A 20 -6.95 -40.25 3.59
C GLN A 20 -6.68 -38.77 3.83
N GLN A 21 -6.84 -37.97 2.77
CA GLN A 21 -6.64 -36.53 2.81
C GLN A 21 -7.71 -35.87 3.70
N TYR A 22 -7.31 -34.95 4.58
CA TYR A 22 -8.25 -34.21 5.43
C TYR A 22 -9.24 -33.40 4.55
N PRO A 23 -10.52 -33.27 4.94
CA PRO A 23 -11.51 -32.49 4.20
C PRO A 23 -11.01 -31.11 3.74
N TYR A 24 -11.47 -30.66 2.57
CA TYR A 24 -11.15 -29.34 1.99
C TYR A 24 -9.68 -29.06 1.64
N HIS A 25 -8.78 -30.04 1.72
CA HIS A 25 -7.37 -29.83 1.36
C HIS A 25 -7.21 -29.27 -0.06
N ASN A 26 -8.05 -29.65 -1.02
CA ASN A 26 -7.99 -29.10 -2.38
C ASN A 26 -8.33 -27.59 -2.43
N ASP A 27 -9.27 -27.12 -1.60
CA ASP A 27 -9.56 -25.68 -1.45
C ASP A 27 -8.33 -24.94 -0.92
N ILE A 28 -7.64 -25.52 0.06
CA ILE A 28 -6.41 -24.94 0.65
C ILE A 28 -5.28 -24.90 -0.37
N GLN A 29 -5.09 -25.95 -1.17
CA GLN A 29 -4.11 -25.94 -2.26
C GLN A 29 -4.45 -24.90 -3.33
N ALA A 30 -5.73 -24.69 -3.62
CA ALA A 30 -6.16 -23.65 -4.55
C ALA A 30 -5.80 -22.25 -4.04
N PHE A 31 -5.95 -21.97 -2.73
CA PHE A 31 -5.47 -20.72 -2.14
C PHE A 31 -3.96 -20.58 -2.26
N LYS A 32 -3.18 -21.59 -1.89
CA LYS A 32 -1.71 -21.56 -2.00
C LYS A 32 -1.25 -21.29 -3.43
N LYS A 33 -1.89 -21.93 -4.42
CA LYS A 33 -1.60 -21.68 -5.84
C LYS A 33 -1.96 -20.25 -6.25
N LYS A 34 -3.11 -19.73 -5.83
CA LYS A 34 -3.51 -18.34 -6.12
C LYS A 34 -2.50 -17.35 -5.53
N ASP A 35 -2.06 -17.61 -4.31
CA ASP A 35 -1.15 -16.74 -3.56
C ASP A 35 0.28 -16.82 -4.07
N SER A 36 0.69 -17.94 -4.68
CA SER A 36 1.97 -18.00 -5.41
C SER A 36 2.00 -17.13 -6.68
N ILE A 37 0.84 -16.80 -7.24
CA ILE A 37 0.71 -15.94 -8.43
C ILE A 37 0.57 -14.48 -8.01
N ASN A 38 -0.23 -14.22 -6.97
CA ASN A 38 -0.42 -12.88 -6.40
C ASN A 38 -0.35 -12.97 -4.88
N ALA A 39 0.84 -12.69 -4.32
CA ALA A 39 1.07 -12.80 -2.90
C ALA A 39 0.18 -11.83 -2.11
N PRO A 40 -0.42 -12.27 -0.99
CA PRO A 40 -1.04 -11.36 -0.03
C PRO A 40 -0.04 -10.29 0.39
N LYS A 41 -0.48 -9.03 0.43
CA LYS A 41 0.39 -7.89 0.76
C LYS A 41 0.64 -7.76 2.26
N GLY A 42 -0.10 -8.50 3.08
CA GLY A 42 -0.15 -8.33 4.51
C GLY A 42 -0.97 -7.11 4.90
N ASN A 43 -1.37 -7.06 6.17
CA ASN A 43 -2.17 -5.97 6.71
C ASN A 43 -3.54 -5.84 6.03
N GLU A 44 -4.08 -6.80 5.27
CA GLU A 44 -5.44 -6.70 4.70
C GLU A 44 -6.52 -7.19 5.67
N ILE A 45 -7.80 -7.05 5.31
CA ILE A 45 -8.91 -7.63 6.09
C ILE A 45 -9.14 -9.05 5.59
N LEU A 46 -9.05 -10.02 6.50
CA LEU A 46 -9.22 -11.43 6.17
C LEU A 46 -10.63 -11.89 6.51
N PHE A 47 -11.35 -12.42 5.52
CA PHE A 47 -12.63 -13.10 5.72
C PHE A 47 -12.38 -14.60 5.71
N VAL A 48 -12.63 -15.30 6.82
CA VAL A 48 -12.36 -16.75 6.94
C VAL A 48 -13.61 -17.49 7.41
N GLY A 49 -13.79 -18.71 6.89
CA GLY A 49 -14.88 -19.58 7.30
C GLY A 49 -15.45 -20.42 6.18
N SER A 50 -16.79 -20.45 6.10
CA SER A 50 -17.52 -21.43 5.30
C SER A 50 -18.07 -20.90 3.96
N SER A 51 -18.88 -21.73 3.30
CA SER A 51 -19.40 -21.55 1.94
C SER A 51 -20.13 -20.23 1.69
N SER A 52 -20.71 -19.60 2.70
CA SER A 52 -21.30 -18.25 2.52
C SER A 52 -20.24 -17.22 2.12
N PHE A 53 -18.99 -17.37 2.56
CA PHE A 53 -17.89 -16.58 2.04
C PHE A 53 -17.36 -17.13 0.70
N THR A 54 -17.29 -18.45 0.52
CA THR A 54 -16.87 -19.05 -0.77
C THR A 54 -17.72 -18.58 -1.95
N PHE A 55 -19.03 -18.43 -1.75
CA PHE A 55 -19.97 -17.97 -2.78
C PHE A 55 -20.05 -16.44 -2.93
N TRP A 56 -19.34 -15.66 -2.11
CA TRP A 56 -19.26 -14.20 -2.20
C TRP A 56 -18.01 -13.77 -3.00
N GLN A 57 -17.96 -14.17 -4.27
CA GLN A 57 -16.77 -14.03 -5.11
C GLN A 57 -16.39 -12.58 -5.40
N ASP A 58 -17.36 -11.67 -5.39
CA ASP A 58 -17.23 -10.25 -5.66
C ASP A 58 -17.23 -9.39 -4.38
N VAL A 59 -16.87 -9.96 -3.22
CA VAL A 59 -16.90 -9.28 -1.91
C VAL A 59 -16.18 -7.93 -1.89
N ASN A 60 -15.09 -7.76 -2.65
CA ASN A 60 -14.38 -6.48 -2.72
C ASN A 60 -15.22 -5.34 -3.32
N ASN A 61 -16.22 -5.65 -4.16
CA ASN A 61 -17.14 -4.64 -4.71
C ASN A 61 -18.13 -4.11 -3.66
N TYR A 62 -18.31 -4.84 -2.56
CA TYR A 62 -19.25 -4.49 -1.49
C TYR A 62 -18.65 -3.56 -0.43
N PHE A 63 -17.31 -3.45 -0.37
CA PHE A 63 -16.59 -2.68 0.64
C PHE A 63 -15.55 -1.77 0.00
N PRO A 64 -15.95 -0.72 -0.74
CA PRO A 64 -15.01 0.22 -1.34
C PRO A 64 -14.14 0.86 -0.25
N GLY A 65 -12.83 0.96 -0.52
CA GLY A 65 -11.84 1.45 0.45
C GLY A 65 -11.20 0.35 1.30
N HIS A 66 -11.78 -0.86 1.34
CA HIS A 66 -11.19 -2.02 1.98
C HIS A 66 -10.78 -3.08 0.95
N TYR A 67 -9.62 -3.69 1.15
CA TYR A 67 -9.21 -4.88 0.43
C TYR A 67 -9.45 -6.11 1.30
N ILE A 68 -10.33 -6.99 0.84
CA ILE A 68 -10.73 -8.22 1.52
C ILE A 68 -10.07 -9.42 0.87
N VAL A 69 -9.28 -10.14 1.66
CA VAL A 69 -8.77 -11.46 1.34
C VAL A 69 -9.81 -12.47 1.78
N ASN A 70 -10.52 -13.08 0.83
CA ASN A 70 -11.55 -14.07 1.11
C ASN A 70 -10.93 -15.49 1.16
N ARG A 71 -11.00 -16.13 2.33
CA ARG A 71 -10.59 -17.50 2.65
C ARG A 71 -11.74 -18.30 3.25
N GLY A 72 -12.95 -18.08 2.70
CA GLY A 72 -14.06 -19.01 2.88
C GLY A 72 -13.87 -20.27 2.04
N PHE A 73 -13.94 -21.45 2.65
CA PHE A 73 -13.78 -22.73 1.95
C PHE A 73 -14.84 -23.74 2.37
N GLY A 74 -15.41 -24.43 1.38
CA GLY A 74 -16.31 -25.56 1.55
C GLY A 74 -17.46 -25.37 2.56
N GLY A 75 -18.06 -26.47 2.99
CA GLY A 75 -18.98 -26.51 4.12
C GLY A 75 -18.26 -26.48 5.48
N SER A 76 -17.16 -25.74 5.60
CA SER A 76 -16.26 -25.82 6.74
C SER A 76 -16.95 -25.53 8.08
N THR A 77 -16.52 -26.28 9.08
CA THR A 77 -16.84 -26.10 10.50
C THR A 77 -15.71 -25.33 11.19
N LEU A 78 -15.92 -24.91 12.44
CA LEU A 78 -14.84 -24.33 13.23
C LEU A 78 -13.65 -25.29 13.40
N LEU A 79 -13.87 -26.62 13.40
CA LEU A 79 -12.75 -27.59 13.46
C LEU A 79 -11.87 -27.53 12.21
N ASP A 80 -12.47 -27.35 11.05
CA ASP A 80 -11.72 -27.28 9.79
C ASP A 80 -10.92 -25.98 9.71
N VAL A 81 -11.49 -24.86 10.16
CA VAL A 81 -10.78 -23.58 10.27
C VAL A 81 -9.63 -23.67 11.29
N ILE A 82 -9.83 -24.39 12.42
CA ILE A 82 -8.76 -24.66 13.39
C ILE A 82 -7.64 -25.50 12.76
N HIS A 83 -8.01 -26.57 12.06
CA HIS A 83 -7.04 -27.47 11.42
C HIS A 83 -6.16 -26.73 10.41
N TYR A 84 -6.76 -25.86 9.59
CA TYR A 84 -6.05 -25.08 8.57
C TYR A 84 -5.65 -23.66 9.02
N ALA A 85 -5.66 -23.35 10.32
CA ALA A 85 -5.44 -21.97 10.77
C ALA A 85 -4.09 -21.38 10.29
N ASP A 86 -3.04 -22.20 10.21
CA ASP A 86 -1.75 -21.79 9.64
C ASP A 86 -1.87 -21.37 8.16
N ASP A 87 -2.68 -22.08 7.39
CA ASP A 87 -2.83 -21.86 5.94
C ASP A 87 -3.85 -20.77 5.59
N VAL A 88 -4.91 -20.59 6.39
CA VAL A 88 -6.03 -19.69 6.08
C VAL A 88 -6.07 -18.43 6.93
N ILE A 89 -5.32 -18.36 8.04
CA ILE A 89 -5.25 -17.20 8.92
C ILE A 89 -3.82 -16.68 9.05
N PHE A 90 -2.92 -17.50 9.57
CA PHE A 90 -1.60 -17.01 10.00
C PHE A 90 -0.66 -16.67 8.85
N ALA A 91 -0.83 -17.31 7.68
CA ALA A 91 -0.09 -16.98 6.48
C ALA A 91 -0.32 -15.55 5.93
N TYR A 92 -1.36 -14.83 6.39
CA TYR A 92 -1.78 -13.55 5.80
C TYR A 92 -1.41 -12.32 6.62
N HIS A 93 -0.98 -12.47 7.88
CA HIS A 93 -0.71 -11.34 8.79
C HIS A 93 -1.76 -10.21 8.69
N PRO A 94 -3.06 -10.53 8.86
CA PRO A 94 -4.13 -9.59 8.57
C PRO A 94 -4.24 -8.48 9.62
N ARG A 95 -4.77 -7.32 9.23
CA ARG A 95 -5.10 -6.24 10.17
C ARG A 95 -6.38 -6.49 10.95
N GLN A 96 -7.23 -7.38 10.42
CA GLN A 96 -8.47 -7.79 11.05
C GLN A 96 -8.89 -9.16 10.50
N ILE A 97 -9.46 -9.98 11.37
CA ILE A 97 -10.04 -11.27 11.01
C ILE A 97 -11.55 -11.19 11.19
N VAL A 98 -12.30 -11.46 10.12
CA VAL A 98 -13.76 -11.58 10.11
C VAL A 98 -14.12 -13.04 9.91
N ILE A 99 -14.80 -13.64 10.89
CA ILE A 99 -15.08 -15.07 10.95
C ILE A 99 -16.56 -15.33 10.72
N TYR A 100 -16.89 -16.28 9.84
CA TYR A 100 -18.24 -16.82 9.69
C TYR A 100 -18.23 -18.36 9.63
N CYS A 101 -18.61 -19.00 10.74
CA CYS A 101 -18.81 -20.45 10.90
C CYS A 101 -19.92 -20.72 11.94
N GLY A 102 -20.24 -22.00 12.18
CA GLY A 102 -21.18 -22.43 13.22
C GLY A 102 -22.46 -23.08 12.70
N GLU A 103 -22.98 -22.66 11.53
CA GLU A 103 -24.12 -23.34 10.91
C GLU A 103 -23.79 -24.78 10.51
N ASN A 104 -22.62 -24.99 9.88
CA ASN A 104 -22.15 -26.31 9.50
C ASN A 104 -21.74 -27.15 10.72
N ASP A 105 -21.24 -26.52 11.79
CA ASP A 105 -20.94 -27.21 13.05
C ASP A 105 -22.20 -27.87 13.61
N LEU A 106 -23.28 -27.10 13.77
CA LEU A 106 -24.56 -27.61 14.28
C LEU A 106 -25.20 -28.65 13.33
N ALA A 107 -24.94 -28.52 12.04
CA ALA A 107 -25.41 -29.45 11.02
C ALA A 107 -24.62 -30.77 10.94
N SER A 108 -23.40 -30.80 11.46
CA SER A 108 -22.48 -31.94 11.32
C SER A 108 -22.92 -33.16 12.15
N SER A 109 -23.60 -32.93 13.27
CA SER A 109 -24.12 -33.98 14.14
C SER A 109 -25.12 -33.40 15.14
N ASP A 110 -26.16 -34.16 15.47
CA ASP A 110 -27.15 -33.79 16.50
C ASP A 110 -26.54 -33.61 17.89
N THR A 111 -25.36 -34.16 18.13
CA THR A 111 -24.61 -34.03 19.40
C THR A 111 -23.89 -32.68 19.53
N VAL A 112 -23.71 -31.96 18.42
CA VAL A 112 -23.06 -30.63 18.43
C VAL A 112 -24.11 -29.58 18.77
N LYS A 113 -24.00 -29.03 19.98
CA LYS A 113 -24.88 -27.98 20.54
C LYS A 113 -24.09 -26.70 20.81
N ALA A 114 -24.78 -25.64 21.20
CA ALA A 114 -24.16 -24.33 21.45
C ALA A 114 -22.88 -24.32 22.33
N PRO A 115 -22.79 -25.11 23.43
CA PRO A 115 -21.55 -25.17 24.22
C PRO A 115 -20.34 -25.71 23.43
N VAL A 116 -20.55 -26.67 22.53
CA VAL A 116 -19.49 -27.24 21.69
C VAL A 116 -19.04 -26.22 20.65
N VAL A 117 -19.98 -25.52 20.02
CA VAL A 117 -19.69 -24.44 19.06
C VAL A 117 -18.88 -23.33 19.74
N LEU A 118 -19.30 -22.88 20.93
CA LEU A 118 -18.55 -21.90 21.72
C LEU A 118 -17.14 -22.41 22.04
N LYS A 119 -16.99 -23.65 22.48
CA LYS A 119 -15.68 -24.22 22.84
C LYS A 119 -14.72 -24.27 21.64
N ARG A 120 -15.23 -24.64 20.46
CA ARG A 120 -14.46 -24.60 19.20
C ARG A 120 -14.06 -23.17 18.86
N PHE A 121 -14.98 -22.22 18.94
CA PHE A 121 -14.66 -20.82 18.69
C PHE A 121 -13.60 -20.27 19.66
N GLN A 122 -13.72 -20.58 20.95
CA GLN A 122 -12.72 -20.22 21.96
C GLN A 122 -11.34 -20.82 21.65
N THR A 123 -11.29 -22.04 21.10
CA THR A 123 -10.05 -22.68 20.68
C THR A 123 -9.40 -21.90 19.54
N LEU A 124 -10.15 -21.60 18.48
CA LEU A 124 -9.67 -20.77 17.36
C LEU A 124 -9.24 -19.38 17.83
N PHE A 125 -10.05 -18.73 18.67
CA PHE A 125 -9.75 -17.41 19.22
C PHE A 125 -8.46 -17.42 20.05
N SER A 126 -8.22 -18.46 20.85
CA SER A 126 -7.00 -18.60 21.64
C SER A 126 -5.77 -18.77 20.75
N MET A 127 -5.87 -19.55 19.66
CA MET A 127 -4.80 -19.66 18.67
C MET A 127 -4.48 -18.30 18.03
N ILE A 128 -5.53 -17.53 17.68
CA ILE A 128 -5.37 -16.17 17.13
C ILE A 128 -4.67 -15.26 18.13
N ARG A 129 -5.16 -15.19 19.38
CA ARG A 129 -4.56 -14.33 20.42
C ARG A 129 -3.13 -14.71 20.76
N ASN A 130 -2.77 -15.98 20.71
CA ASN A 130 -1.40 -16.43 20.96
C ASN A 130 -0.41 -15.99 19.88
N LYS A 131 -0.82 -15.96 18.60
CA LYS A 131 0.06 -15.57 17.48
C LYS A 131 -0.05 -14.09 17.10
N MET A 132 -1.21 -13.48 17.33
CA MET A 132 -1.55 -12.11 16.95
C MET A 132 -2.41 -11.48 18.08
N PRO A 133 -1.78 -11.06 19.19
CA PRO A 133 -2.49 -10.65 20.41
C PRO A 133 -3.45 -9.49 20.18
N ASP A 134 -3.05 -8.51 19.37
CA ASP A 134 -3.80 -7.27 19.20
C ASP A 134 -4.74 -7.25 18.00
N VAL A 135 -4.70 -8.26 17.13
CA VAL A 135 -5.50 -8.24 15.88
C VAL A 135 -7.00 -8.16 16.19
N PRO A 136 -7.72 -7.18 15.64
CA PRO A 136 -9.18 -7.14 15.68
C PRO A 136 -9.82 -8.45 15.18
N VAL A 137 -10.73 -9.03 15.99
CA VAL A 137 -11.49 -10.23 15.62
C VAL A 137 -12.98 -9.93 15.62
N THR A 138 -13.61 -10.09 14.47
CA THR A 138 -15.04 -9.93 14.29
C THR A 138 -15.69 -11.27 14.02
N PHE A 139 -16.74 -11.63 14.76
CA PHE A 139 -17.54 -12.82 14.46
C PHE A 139 -18.91 -12.41 13.90
N ILE A 140 -19.26 -12.96 12.74
CA ILE A 140 -20.58 -12.78 12.13
C ILE A 140 -21.53 -13.82 12.71
N SER A 141 -22.70 -13.38 13.19
CA SER A 141 -23.70 -14.28 13.75
C SER A 141 -24.11 -15.36 12.76
N ILE A 142 -24.36 -16.57 13.26
CA ILE A 142 -24.92 -17.67 12.49
C ILE A 142 -26.27 -17.20 11.94
N LYS A 143 -26.44 -17.22 10.62
CA LYS A 143 -27.65 -16.72 9.92
C LYS A 143 -28.85 -17.67 10.01
N PRO A 144 -30.09 -17.17 9.85
CA PRO A 144 -31.29 -17.99 9.83
C PRO A 144 -31.51 -18.60 8.44
N SER A 145 -30.89 -19.75 8.13
CA SER A 145 -31.15 -20.42 6.84
C SER A 145 -32.45 -21.21 6.87
N PRO A 146 -33.37 -21.04 5.91
CA PRO A 146 -34.63 -21.78 5.91
C PRO A 146 -34.44 -23.31 5.83
N SER A 147 -33.45 -23.81 5.07
CA SER A 147 -33.10 -25.24 5.03
C SER A 147 -32.64 -25.82 6.37
N ARG A 148 -32.26 -24.95 7.33
CA ARG A 148 -31.76 -25.32 8.67
C ARG A 148 -32.70 -24.87 9.79
N ALA A 149 -33.99 -24.62 9.49
CA ALA A 149 -34.95 -24.09 10.47
C ALA A 149 -34.99 -24.87 11.79
N LYS A 150 -34.81 -26.21 11.76
CA LYS A 150 -34.77 -27.06 12.97
C LYS A 150 -33.60 -26.74 13.92
N LEU A 151 -32.52 -26.15 13.42
CA LEU A 151 -31.32 -25.82 14.19
C LEU A 151 -31.36 -24.41 14.80
N ILE A 152 -32.34 -23.58 14.42
CA ILE A 152 -32.47 -22.18 14.88
C ILE A 152 -32.35 -22.02 16.40
N PRO A 153 -32.99 -22.85 17.25
CA PRO A 153 -32.83 -22.74 18.70
C PRO A 153 -31.36 -22.83 19.16
N GLU A 154 -30.57 -23.70 18.55
CA GLU A 154 -29.15 -23.85 18.86
C GLU A 154 -28.28 -22.77 18.21
N MET A 155 -28.67 -22.27 17.04
CA MET A 155 -28.00 -21.12 16.40
C MET A 155 -28.11 -19.87 17.28
N LEU A 156 -29.30 -19.56 17.79
CA LEU A 156 -29.53 -18.43 18.68
C LEU A 156 -28.75 -18.55 19.99
N LYS A 157 -28.73 -19.74 20.60
CA LYS A 157 -27.91 -20.02 21.79
C LYS A 157 -26.41 -19.84 21.50
N SER A 158 -25.93 -20.34 20.36
CA SER A 158 -24.53 -20.22 19.95
C SER A 158 -24.14 -18.75 19.72
N ASN A 159 -24.97 -18.01 18.99
CA ASN A 159 -24.80 -16.57 18.74
C ASN A 159 -24.71 -15.79 20.05
N LYS A 160 -25.65 -16.01 20.97
CA LYS A 160 -25.64 -15.36 22.29
C LYS A 160 -24.38 -15.70 23.09
N ALA A 161 -23.98 -16.98 23.10
CA ALA A 161 -22.81 -17.44 23.83
C ALA A 161 -21.50 -16.84 23.29
N ILE A 162 -21.34 -16.77 21.96
CA ILE A 162 -20.17 -16.16 21.31
C ILE A 162 -20.16 -14.64 21.53
N GLN A 163 -21.30 -13.97 21.37
CA GLN A 163 -21.43 -12.54 21.64
C GLN A 163 -21.03 -12.20 23.09
N GLN A 164 -21.51 -12.96 24.07
CA GLN A 164 -21.18 -12.77 25.48
C GLN A 164 -19.70 -13.06 25.78
N PHE A 165 -19.10 -14.01 25.09
CA PHE A 165 -17.67 -14.27 25.20
C PHE A 165 -16.86 -13.11 24.64
N LEU A 166 -17.14 -12.65 23.42
CA LEU A 166 -16.43 -11.55 22.76
C LEU A 166 -16.57 -10.23 23.50
N ALA A 167 -17.74 -9.92 24.07
CA ALA A 167 -17.94 -8.71 24.87
C ALA A 167 -16.97 -8.56 26.06
N LYS A 168 -16.28 -9.64 26.46
CA LYS A 168 -15.28 -9.66 27.54
C LYS A 168 -13.83 -9.64 27.02
N GLN A 169 -13.62 -9.55 25.71
CA GLN A 169 -12.31 -9.62 25.07
C GLN A 169 -11.94 -8.29 24.41
N PRO A 170 -10.67 -7.85 24.49
CA PRO A 170 -10.21 -6.65 23.81
C PRO A 170 -10.17 -6.85 22.30
N ASN A 171 -10.34 -5.77 21.53
CA ASN A 171 -10.28 -5.73 20.07
C ASN A 171 -11.17 -6.79 19.43
N THR A 172 -12.42 -6.89 19.88
CA THR A 172 -13.39 -7.81 19.28
C THR A 172 -14.71 -7.14 18.96
N SER A 173 -15.43 -7.71 18.00
CA SER A 173 -16.80 -7.32 17.72
C SER A 173 -17.67 -8.51 17.30
N PHE A 174 -18.97 -8.39 17.51
CA PHE A 174 -19.96 -9.36 17.07
C PHE A 174 -20.96 -8.68 16.14
N VAL A 175 -21.12 -9.20 14.93
CA VAL A 175 -22.00 -8.64 13.89
C VAL A 175 -23.27 -9.46 13.82
N ASP A 176 -24.39 -8.87 14.23
CA ASP A 176 -25.69 -9.52 14.14
C ASP A 176 -26.31 -9.39 12.75
N VAL A 177 -26.05 -10.36 11.88
CA VAL A 177 -26.77 -10.51 10.59
C VAL A 177 -28.10 -11.25 10.75
N TYR A 178 -28.22 -12.09 11.78
CA TYR A 178 -29.41 -12.92 11.99
C TYR A 178 -30.68 -12.08 12.07
N SER A 179 -30.72 -11.08 12.96
CA SER A 179 -31.91 -10.23 13.11
C SER A 179 -32.23 -9.44 11.83
N LYS A 180 -31.22 -9.10 11.04
CA LYS A 180 -31.35 -8.31 9.80
C LYS A 180 -31.94 -9.13 8.65
N MET A 181 -31.84 -10.45 8.72
CA MET A 181 -32.37 -11.40 7.74
C MET A 181 -33.80 -11.87 8.05
N LEU A 182 -34.44 -11.28 9.07
CA LEU A 182 -35.85 -11.52 9.39
C LEU A 182 -36.76 -10.43 8.79
N ASN A 183 -37.98 -10.81 8.50
CA ASN A 183 -39.12 -9.93 8.27
C ASN A 183 -39.57 -9.28 9.58
N LYS A 184 -40.44 -8.27 9.47
CA LYS A 184 -40.99 -7.57 10.64
C LYS A 184 -41.81 -8.48 11.57
N ASP A 185 -42.40 -9.54 11.03
CA ASP A 185 -43.15 -10.57 11.76
C ASP A 185 -42.26 -11.66 12.39
N GLY A 186 -40.94 -11.56 12.23
CA GLY A 186 -39.97 -12.53 12.73
C GLY A 186 -39.74 -13.75 11.82
N SER A 187 -40.46 -13.86 10.70
CA SER A 187 -40.20 -14.90 9.71
C SER A 187 -38.89 -14.65 8.96
N ILE A 188 -38.29 -15.71 8.42
CA ILE A 188 -37.07 -15.58 7.61
C ILE A 188 -37.44 -14.95 6.27
N LYS A 189 -36.64 -13.99 5.80
CA LYS A 189 -36.69 -13.50 4.41
C LYS A 189 -36.29 -14.63 3.46
N ALA A 190 -37.20 -15.49 3.02
CA ALA A 190 -36.85 -16.62 2.16
C ALA A 190 -36.34 -16.17 0.78
N GLU A 191 -36.76 -15.00 0.32
CA GLU A 191 -36.46 -14.45 -1.00
C GLU A 191 -34.98 -14.11 -1.23
N ILE A 192 -34.22 -13.81 -0.16
CA ILE A 192 -32.78 -13.50 -0.23
C ILE A 192 -31.90 -14.75 -0.32
N PHE A 193 -32.48 -15.94 -0.24
CA PHE A 193 -31.78 -17.22 -0.39
C PHE A 193 -31.93 -17.79 -1.80
N ARG A 194 -30.94 -18.60 -2.20
CA ARG A 194 -30.97 -19.39 -3.43
C ARG A 194 -31.98 -20.54 -3.30
N ALA A 195 -32.15 -21.31 -4.37
CA ALA A 195 -33.04 -22.47 -4.39
C ALA A 195 -32.72 -23.51 -3.31
N ASP A 196 -31.46 -23.63 -2.88
CA ASP A 196 -31.03 -24.51 -1.79
C ASP A 196 -31.48 -24.06 -0.39
N GLN A 197 -32.08 -22.86 -0.27
CA GLN A 197 -32.54 -22.29 1.00
C GLN A 197 -31.41 -22.21 2.06
N LEU A 198 -30.16 -22.10 1.62
CA LEU A 198 -28.96 -22.07 2.47
C LEU A 198 -28.04 -20.93 2.08
N HIS A 199 -27.68 -20.82 0.80
CA HIS A 199 -26.77 -19.79 0.32
C HIS A 199 -27.52 -18.55 -0.15
N MET A 200 -26.88 -17.39 -0.06
CA MET A 200 -27.55 -16.12 -0.34
C MET A 200 -27.48 -15.74 -1.83
N LYS A 201 -28.51 -15.02 -2.28
CA LYS A 201 -28.48 -14.18 -3.47
C LYS A 201 -27.77 -12.85 -3.16
N PRO A 202 -27.44 -12.02 -4.17
CA PRO A 202 -26.83 -10.71 -3.95
C PRO A 202 -27.56 -9.82 -2.93
N GLU A 203 -28.89 -9.93 -2.82
CA GLU A 203 -29.71 -9.19 -1.85
C GLU A 203 -29.39 -9.57 -0.40
N GLY A 204 -29.12 -10.85 -0.13
CA GLY A 204 -28.70 -11.32 1.20
C GLY A 204 -27.30 -10.81 1.55
N TYR A 205 -26.37 -10.83 0.59
CA TYR A 205 -25.04 -10.24 0.77
C TYR A 205 -25.08 -8.73 1.00
N ARG A 206 -26.05 -7.99 0.43
CA ARG A 206 -26.24 -6.57 0.75
C ARG A 206 -26.66 -6.33 2.21
N ILE A 207 -27.43 -7.26 2.80
CA ILE A 207 -27.77 -7.18 4.23
C ILE A 207 -26.50 -7.38 5.07
N TRP A 208 -25.68 -8.38 4.72
CA TRP A 208 -24.40 -8.64 5.38
C TRP A 208 -23.45 -7.46 5.25
N GLN A 209 -23.29 -6.92 4.04
CA GLN A 209 -22.45 -5.77 3.76
C GLN A 209 -22.79 -4.60 4.70
N LYS A 210 -24.07 -4.21 4.77
CA LYS A 210 -24.52 -3.11 5.63
C LYS A 210 -24.24 -3.38 7.11
N ALA A 211 -24.41 -4.63 7.55
CA ALA A 211 -24.16 -5.01 8.94
C ALA A 211 -22.67 -5.07 9.28
N ILE A 212 -21.81 -5.45 8.33
CA ILE A 212 -20.38 -5.65 8.53
C ILE A 212 -19.60 -4.33 8.39
N ALA A 213 -20.04 -3.40 7.54
CA ALA A 213 -19.25 -2.23 7.14
C ALA A 213 -18.71 -1.41 8.33
N SER A 214 -19.53 -1.10 9.33
CA SER A 214 -19.12 -0.32 10.52
C SER A 214 -18.25 -1.10 11.51
N HIS A 215 -18.03 -2.38 11.26
CA HIS A 215 -17.18 -3.25 12.07
C HIS A 215 -15.84 -3.53 11.40
N LEU A 216 -15.65 -3.11 10.15
CA LEU A 216 -14.36 -3.19 9.51
C LEU A 216 -13.47 -2.09 10.08
N VAL A 217 -12.28 -2.46 10.53
CA VAL A 217 -11.29 -1.44 10.90
C VAL A 217 -10.91 -0.68 9.64
N ASP A 218 -10.79 0.64 9.76
CA ASP A 218 -10.35 1.46 8.65
C ASP A 218 -9.08 0.85 8.08
N GLN A 219 -9.11 0.65 6.76
CA GLN A 219 -7.87 0.53 6.04
C GLN A 219 -7.24 1.91 6.16
N SER A 220 -6.37 2.14 7.15
CA SER A 220 -5.37 3.17 6.99
C SER A 220 -4.58 2.73 5.77
N ILE A 221 -5.01 3.23 4.62
CA ILE A 221 -4.19 3.24 3.44
C ILE A 221 -3.04 4.13 3.88
N THR A 222 -1.93 3.54 4.28
CA THR A 222 -0.76 4.36 4.56
C THR A 222 -0.37 4.98 3.23
N THR A 223 -0.55 6.29 3.15
CA THR A 223 -0.20 7.08 1.98
C THR A 223 1.04 7.88 2.30
N LEU A 224 1.86 8.05 1.28
CA LEU A 224 3.01 8.92 1.29
C LEU A 224 2.65 10.18 0.50
N LYS A 225 2.71 11.36 1.12
CA LYS A 225 2.64 12.64 0.40
C LYS A 225 4.03 13.05 -0.07
N ALA A 226 4.37 12.68 -1.30
CA ALA A 226 5.63 13.01 -1.93
C ALA A 226 5.56 14.38 -2.62
N ALA A 227 6.67 15.13 -2.64
CA ALA A 227 6.75 16.37 -3.39
C ALA A 227 8.13 16.61 -4.04
N THR A 228 8.15 17.45 -5.08
CA THR A 228 9.36 18.08 -5.62
C THR A 228 9.20 19.57 -5.62
N PHE A 229 10.23 20.31 -5.20
CA PHE A 229 10.17 21.76 -5.11
C PHE A 229 11.54 22.42 -5.33
N ASN A 230 11.74 23.03 -6.50
CA ASN A 230 12.87 23.92 -6.73
C ASN A 230 12.64 25.20 -5.90
N LEU A 231 13.56 25.49 -4.98
CA LEU A 231 13.39 26.58 -4.00
C LEU A 231 13.84 27.94 -4.51
N ARG A 232 14.51 27.97 -5.68
CA ARG A 232 15.34 29.06 -6.16
C ARG A 232 16.49 29.38 -5.22
N LEU A 233 17.72 29.40 -5.73
CA LEU A 233 18.89 29.70 -4.91
C LEU A 233 18.79 31.07 -4.21
N ASN A 234 19.44 31.20 -3.06
CA ASN A 234 19.53 32.50 -2.39
C ASN A 234 20.50 33.43 -3.15
N ILE A 235 19.94 34.38 -3.90
CA ILE A 235 20.70 35.41 -4.59
C ILE A 235 20.06 36.80 -4.43
N ALA A 236 20.88 37.80 -4.12
CA ALA A 236 20.41 39.18 -3.92
C ALA A 236 19.78 39.80 -5.18
N TYR A 237 20.12 39.30 -6.37
CA TYR A 237 19.54 39.71 -7.65
C TYR A 237 18.01 39.61 -7.66
N ASP A 238 17.45 38.61 -6.97
CA ASP A 238 16.00 38.38 -6.91
C ASP A 238 15.26 39.46 -6.10
N SER A 239 15.96 40.39 -5.45
CA SER A 239 15.41 41.55 -4.74
C SER A 239 14.33 41.15 -3.73
N ALA A 240 13.08 41.60 -3.91
CA ALA A 240 11.98 41.22 -3.03
C ALA A 240 11.79 39.70 -2.96
N ASN A 241 12.13 38.97 -4.03
CA ASN A 241 12.10 37.52 -4.11
C ASN A 241 13.40 36.84 -3.67
N ALA A 242 14.33 37.53 -3.01
CA ALA A 242 15.46 36.85 -2.38
C ALA A 242 15.00 35.96 -1.22
N TRP A 243 15.78 34.92 -0.90
CA TRP A 243 15.43 33.89 0.10
C TRP A 243 15.02 34.44 1.47
N PRO A 244 15.68 35.46 2.06
CA PRO A 244 15.26 36.02 3.36
C PRO A 244 13.80 36.47 3.41
N HIS A 245 13.21 36.79 2.25
CA HIS A 245 11.83 37.25 2.10
C HIS A 245 10.85 36.15 1.68
N ARG A 246 11.33 34.92 1.41
CA ARG A 246 10.51 33.78 0.99
C ARG A 246 10.59 32.58 1.91
N LYS A 247 11.61 32.48 2.77
CA LYS A 247 11.86 31.29 3.60
C LYS A 247 10.66 30.85 4.45
N GLU A 248 9.96 31.79 5.08
CA GLU A 248 8.78 31.46 5.88
C GLU A 248 7.60 31.03 5.00
N MET A 249 7.44 31.61 3.80
CA MET A 249 6.43 31.16 2.82
C MET A 249 6.68 29.70 2.42
N VAL A 250 7.94 29.32 2.19
CA VAL A 250 8.34 27.95 1.84
C VAL A 250 8.09 26.99 3.01
N LYS A 251 8.55 27.34 4.21
CA LYS A 251 8.39 26.50 5.41
C LYS A 251 6.92 26.27 5.75
N GLU A 252 6.12 27.33 5.75
CA GLU A 252 4.69 27.26 6.03
C GLU A 252 3.94 26.44 4.96
N LEU A 253 4.31 26.57 3.68
CA LEU A 253 3.73 25.74 2.61
C LEU A 253 4.00 24.25 2.87
N ILE A 254 5.26 23.87 3.13
CA ILE A 254 5.65 22.48 3.40
C ILE A 254 4.86 21.91 4.58
N GLN A 255 4.74 22.69 5.67
CA GLN A 255 4.03 22.28 6.88
C GLN A 255 2.51 22.22 6.68
N TYR A 256 1.90 23.22 6.05
CA TYR A 256 0.46 23.28 5.81
C TYR A 256 -0.02 22.15 4.89
N HIS A 257 0.72 21.90 3.82
CA HIS A 257 0.43 20.79 2.92
C HIS A 257 0.90 19.45 3.45
N ASN A 258 1.63 19.42 4.57
CA ASN A 258 2.07 18.23 5.30
C ASN A 258 2.81 17.23 4.40
N PHE A 259 3.90 17.69 3.77
CA PHE A 259 4.74 16.81 2.96
C PHE A 259 5.39 15.74 3.83
N ASP A 260 5.43 14.50 3.35
CA ASP A 260 6.03 13.39 4.08
C ASP A 260 7.50 13.20 3.70
N VAL A 261 7.77 13.17 2.40
CA VAL A 261 9.11 13.10 1.82
C VAL A 261 9.15 14.00 0.59
N PHE A 262 10.16 14.86 0.48
CA PHE A 262 10.24 15.79 -0.63
C PHE A 262 11.67 16.07 -1.07
N GLY A 263 11.83 16.22 -2.38
CA GLY A 263 13.07 16.67 -2.99
C GLY A 263 13.10 18.19 -3.13
N VAL A 264 14.22 18.81 -2.78
CA VAL A 264 14.46 20.24 -3.04
C VAL A 264 15.59 20.42 -4.04
N GLN A 265 15.52 21.47 -4.86
CA GLN A 265 16.55 21.86 -5.82
C GLN A 265 16.96 23.31 -5.59
N GLU A 266 18.17 23.67 -6.05
CA GLU A 266 18.82 24.99 -5.92
C GLU A 266 19.11 25.48 -4.49
N ALA A 267 18.74 24.72 -3.46
CA ALA A 267 18.98 25.10 -2.09
C ALA A 267 20.49 25.26 -1.81
N LEU A 268 20.91 26.43 -1.36
CA LEU A 268 22.24 26.65 -0.77
C LEU A 268 22.26 26.25 0.71
N ILE A 269 23.45 26.14 1.30
CA ILE A 269 23.64 25.66 2.68
C ILE A 269 22.84 26.46 3.72
N ASP A 270 22.68 27.77 3.55
CA ASP A 270 21.87 28.61 4.43
C ASP A 270 20.36 28.29 4.30
N GLN A 271 19.89 28.00 3.10
CA GLN A 271 18.51 27.55 2.85
C GLN A 271 18.26 26.17 3.45
N MET A 272 19.27 25.28 3.39
CA MET A 272 19.22 23.97 4.05
C MET A 272 19.05 24.11 5.56
N HIS A 273 19.87 24.95 6.21
CA HIS A 273 19.74 25.23 7.64
C HIS A 273 18.38 25.85 8.02
N ASP A 274 17.85 26.76 7.21
CA ASP A 274 16.52 27.35 7.44
C ASP A 274 15.38 26.30 7.34
N LEU A 275 15.49 25.30 6.45
CA LEU A 275 14.53 24.20 6.37
C LEU A 275 14.69 23.18 7.51
N GLU A 276 15.91 22.88 7.93
CA GLU A 276 16.17 22.03 9.10
C GLU A 276 15.53 22.60 10.38
N ALA A 277 15.49 23.93 10.50
CA ALA A 277 14.85 24.63 11.60
C ALA A 277 13.33 24.40 11.71
N ILE A 278 12.68 23.78 10.72
CA ILE A 278 11.29 23.27 10.85
C ILE A 278 11.19 22.23 11.98
N GLY A 279 12.26 21.48 12.24
CA GLY A 279 12.36 20.54 13.36
C GLY A 279 11.68 19.19 13.15
N THR A 280 10.62 19.09 12.35
CA THR A 280 9.92 17.81 12.04
C THR A 280 10.66 16.94 11.02
N TYR A 281 11.50 17.55 10.19
CA TYR A 281 12.19 16.86 9.10
C TYR A 281 13.64 16.52 9.45
N SER A 282 14.15 15.46 8.83
CA SER A 282 15.58 15.22 8.64
C SER A 282 15.85 15.18 7.14
N HIS A 283 17.12 15.21 6.73
CA HIS A 283 17.45 15.29 5.31
C HIS A 283 18.75 14.55 4.98
N VAL A 284 18.92 14.25 3.70
CA VAL A 284 20.18 13.77 3.11
C VAL A 284 20.47 14.57 1.84
N GLY A 285 21.74 14.64 1.47
CA GLY A 285 22.21 15.38 0.30
C GLY A 285 23.49 16.15 0.61
N VAL A 286 24.27 16.43 -0.42
CA VAL A 286 25.49 17.24 -0.31
C VAL A 286 25.53 18.33 -1.38
N GLY A 287 26.30 19.38 -1.12
CA GLY A 287 26.56 20.46 -2.06
C GLY A 287 27.27 19.93 -3.31
N ARG A 288 26.75 20.29 -4.49
CA ARG A 288 27.22 19.73 -5.77
C ARG A 288 28.64 20.13 -6.15
N ASN A 289 29.22 21.19 -5.59
CA ASN A 289 30.54 21.67 -6.02
C ASN A 289 31.69 20.91 -5.37
N ASP A 290 31.50 20.36 -4.16
CA ASP A 290 32.58 19.76 -3.36
C ASP A 290 32.21 18.44 -2.69
N GLY A 291 30.94 18.00 -2.77
CA GLY A 291 30.45 16.82 -2.09
C GLY A 291 30.25 17.01 -0.58
N LYS A 292 30.18 18.27 -0.13
CA LYS A 292 29.99 18.65 1.28
C LYS A 292 28.91 19.74 1.37
N GLU A 293 29.31 20.99 1.52
CA GLU A 293 28.41 22.15 1.71
C GLU A 293 28.51 23.16 0.55
N GLY A 294 29.45 22.96 -0.38
CA GLY A 294 29.70 23.86 -1.48
C GLY A 294 28.67 23.75 -2.59
N GLY A 295 28.03 24.88 -2.92
CA GLY A 295 27.09 24.99 -4.04
C GLY A 295 25.68 24.53 -3.71
N GLU A 296 24.86 24.40 -4.76
CA GLU A 296 23.46 23.99 -4.63
C GLU A 296 23.33 22.51 -4.27
N PHE A 297 22.29 22.19 -3.52
CA PHE A 297 21.91 20.85 -3.13
C PHE A 297 20.78 20.32 -4.03
N SER A 298 20.73 18.99 -4.17
CA SER A 298 19.52 18.25 -4.58
C SER A 298 19.05 17.38 -3.42
N ALA A 299 18.79 17.99 -2.27
CA ALA A 299 18.56 17.26 -1.03
C ALA A 299 17.17 16.58 -0.98
N ILE A 300 17.06 15.56 -0.14
CA ILE A 300 15.80 14.88 0.17
C ILE A 300 15.50 15.11 1.64
N PHE A 301 14.38 15.76 1.92
CA PHE A 301 13.83 15.88 3.27
C PHE A 301 12.77 14.81 3.51
N TYR A 302 12.73 14.27 4.73
CA TYR A 302 11.74 13.27 5.14
C TYR A 302 11.29 13.51 6.58
N ASN A 303 10.01 13.26 6.85
CA ASN A 303 9.45 13.36 8.19
C ASN A 303 10.05 12.26 9.08
N LYS A 304 10.92 12.65 10.02
CA LYS A 304 11.68 11.70 10.86
C LYS A 304 10.81 11.00 11.91
N GLU A 305 9.58 11.46 12.14
CA GLU A 305 8.61 10.77 12.99
C GLU A 305 7.94 9.61 12.25
N LYS A 306 7.87 9.66 10.92
CA LYS A 306 7.23 8.64 10.07
C LYS A 306 8.21 7.65 9.42
N TYR A 307 9.42 8.10 9.12
CA TYR A 307 10.38 7.30 8.35
C TYR A 307 11.73 7.18 9.06
N ASP A 308 12.32 6.00 9.00
CA ASP A 308 13.73 5.74 9.29
C ASP A 308 14.55 5.78 8.00
N LEU A 309 15.75 6.34 8.07
CA LEU A 309 16.72 6.27 6.99
C LEU A 309 17.45 4.93 7.07
N VAL A 310 17.35 4.12 6.02
CA VAL A 310 18.06 2.83 5.91
C VAL A 310 19.45 3.06 5.33
N LYS A 311 19.52 3.76 4.19
CA LYS A 311 20.76 4.14 3.51
C LYS A 311 20.52 5.32 2.59
N SER A 312 21.58 6.04 2.26
CA SER A 312 21.54 7.14 1.29
C SER A 312 22.87 7.24 0.55
N GLY A 313 22.86 8.03 -0.52
CA GLY A 313 24.07 8.35 -1.26
C GLY A 313 23.83 9.50 -2.24
N ASN A 314 24.90 9.90 -2.90
CA ASN A 314 24.90 10.94 -3.91
C ASN A 314 25.81 10.51 -5.06
N PHE A 315 25.53 10.98 -6.26
CA PHE A 315 26.42 10.82 -7.39
C PHE A 315 26.30 12.00 -8.36
N TRP A 316 27.41 12.38 -8.98
CA TRP A 316 27.44 13.43 -9.98
C TRP A 316 26.96 12.92 -11.33
N LEU A 317 26.19 13.76 -12.01
CA LEU A 317 25.63 13.45 -13.32
C LEU A 317 26.68 13.70 -14.42
N SER A 318 27.69 12.84 -14.43
CA SER A 318 28.84 12.92 -15.32
C SER A 318 29.47 11.54 -15.57
N PRO A 319 30.42 11.41 -16.51
CA PRO A 319 31.22 10.20 -16.67
C PRO A 319 32.07 9.81 -15.45
N THR A 320 32.22 10.69 -14.45
CA THR A 320 32.96 10.46 -13.20
C THR A 320 32.04 10.67 -11.99
N PRO A 321 31.05 9.78 -11.77
CA PRO A 321 29.94 10.00 -10.84
C PRO A 321 30.34 10.07 -9.37
N GLU A 322 31.54 9.60 -9.01
CA GLU A 322 32.03 9.57 -7.64
C GLU A 322 32.71 10.88 -7.20
N THR A 323 32.91 11.82 -8.12
CA THR A 323 33.62 13.09 -7.85
C THR A 323 32.95 14.31 -8.50
N PRO A 324 32.96 15.49 -7.87
CA PRO A 324 32.39 16.72 -8.43
C PRO A 324 32.93 17.04 -9.83
N SER A 325 32.05 17.00 -10.82
CA SER A 325 32.43 17.15 -12.23
C SER A 325 31.23 17.50 -13.12
N LYS A 326 31.50 18.21 -14.22
CA LYS A 326 30.50 18.45 -15.27
C LYS A 326 30.39 17.24 -16.19
N GLY A 327 29.18 16.90 -16.63
CA GLY A 327 28.95 15.81 -17.57
C GLY A 327 28.71 16.32 -18.99
N TRP A 328 29.39 15.76 -19.99
CA TRP A 328 29.14 16.03 -21.41
C TRP A 328 29.10 17.52 -21.76
N ASP A 329 27.97 18.00 -22.29
CA ASP A 329 27.70 19.38 -22.68
C ASP A 329 27.06 20.22 -21.56
N ALA A 330 27.08 19.75 -20.31
CA ALA A 330 26.52 20.47 -19.17
C ALA A 330 27.27 21.79 -18.90
N ALA A 331 26.52 22.85 -18.66
CA ALA A 331 27.08 24.13 -18.22
C ALA A 331 27.50 24.09 -16.74
N TYR A 332 26.83 23.29 -15.90
CA TYR A 332 27.06 23.23 -14.46
C TYR A 332 27.35 21.81 -13.97
N ILE A 333 27.98 21.71 -12.80
CA ILE A 333 28.09 20.45 -12.07
C ILE A 333 26.70 20.10 -11.58
N ARG A 334 26.21 18.89 -11.87
CA ARG A 334 24.87 18.42 -11.45
C ARG A 334 24.99 17.15 -10.64
N ILE A 335 24.06 16.94 -9.71
CA ILE A 335 24.09 15.85 -8.72
C ILE A 335 22.71 15.21 -8.60
N CYS A 336 22.69 13.91 -8.29
CA CYS A 336 21.50 13.22 -7.83
C CYS A 336 21.75 12.66 -6.43
N THR A 337 20.81 12.92 -5.52
CA THR A 337 20.77 12.36 -4.16
C THR A 337 19.73 11.26 -4.12
N TRP A 338 19.98 10.20 -3.36
CA TRP A 338 19.01 9.14 -3.15
C TRP A 338 18.96 8.69 -1.69
N ALA A 339 17.78 8.20 -1.27
CA ALA A 339 17.54 7.64 0.05
C ALA A 339 16.70 6.36 -0.06
N GLN A 340 17.08 5.32 0.68
CA GLN A 340 16.21 4.21 1.04
C GLN A 340 15.56 4.54 2.39
N LEU A 341 14.25 4.69 2.40
CA LEU A 341 13.46 5.04 3.57
C LEU A 341 12.58 3.88 3.97
N LYS A 342 12.43 3.68 5.28
CA LYS A 342 11.54 2.70 5.88
C LYS A 342 10.44 3.38 6.66
N GLU A 343 9.19 3.11 6.30
CA GLU A 343 8.05 3.60 7.06
C GLU A 343 7.95 2.88 8.41
N LYS A 344 7.92 3.65 9.50
CA LYS A 344 7.93 3.13 10.87
C LYS A 344 6.70 2.30 11.20
N SER A 345 5.53 2.71 10.71
CA SER A 345 4.25 2.09 11.04
C SER A 345 4.03 0.76 10.32
N THR A 346 4.58 0.58 9.12
CA THR A 346 4.35 -0.59 8.27
C THR A 346 5.59 -1.45 8.07
N GLY A 347 6.78 -0.91 8.33
CA GLY A 347 8.06 -1.54 8.01
C GLY A 347 8.36 -1.61 6.51
N LYS A 348 7.53 -1.03 5.64
CA LYS A 348 7.76 -1.01 4.19
C LYS A 348 8.89 -0.08 3.83
N GLU A 349 9.68 -0.50 2.84
CA GLU A 349 10.84 0.25 2.36
C GLU A 349 10.62 0.71 0.92
N PHE A 350 11.18 1.87 0.58
CA PHE A 350 11.15 2.43 -0.76
C PHE A 350 12.38 3.29 -1.03
N TYR A 351 12.65 3.55 -2.30
CA TYR A 351 13.66 4.52 -2.70
C TYR A 351 13.06 5.83 -3.16
N PHE A 352 13.72 6.91 -2.79
CA PHE A 352 13.44 8.26 -3.25
C PHE A 352 14.72 8.82 -3.87
N PHE A 353 14.66 9.23 -5.13
CA PHE A 353 15.74 9.88 -5.86
C PHE A 353 15.34 11.33 -6.13
N ASN A 354 16.27 12.26 -5.93
CA ASN A 354 16.07 13.67 -6.23
C ASN A 354 17.23 14.23 -7.03
N THR A 355 16.94 15.09 -8.01
CA THR A 355 17.95 15.61 -8.94
C THR A 355 17.60 17.01 -9.45
N HIS A 356 18.60 17.70 -9.99
CA HIS A 356 18.42 18.91 -10.79
C HIS A 356 19.27 18.79 -12.06
N PHE A 357 18.62 18.68 -13.22
CA PHE A 357 19.29 18.52 -14.52
C PHE A 357 19.86 19.83 -15.06
N ASP A 358 20.81 19.71 -15.99
CA ASP A 358 21.43 20.86 -16.61
C ASP A 358 20.48 21.60 -17.55
N ASN A 359 20.44 22.93 -17.46
CA ASN A 359 19.56 23.77 -18.26
C ASN A 359 20.10 23.96 -19.71
N GLU A 360 21.40 23.83 -19.94
CA GLU A 360 22.01 24.01 -21.27
C GLU A 360 22.21 22.68 -22.01
N GLY A 361 22.85 21.71 -21.36
CA GLY A 361 23.35 20.49 -21.99
C GLY A 361 22.28 19.46 -22.32
N VAL A 362 21.89 19.35 -23.59
CA VAL A 362 20.90 18.37 -24.06
C VAL A 362 21.41 16.94 -23.90
N GLN A 363 22.68 16.68 -24.26
CA GLN A 363 23.27 15.34 -24.12
C GLN A 363 23.42 14.97 -22.64
N ALA A 364 23.79 15.96 -21.81
CA ALA A 364 23.91 15.80 -20.38
C ALA A 364 22.58 15.39 -19.76
N ARG A 365 21.47 16.03 -20.11
CA ARG A 365 20.14 15.64 -19.60
C ARG A 365 19.75 14.22 -19.99
N GLU A 366 19.94 13.82 -21.23
CA GLU A 366 19.62 12.46 -21.67
C GLU A 366 20.48 11.40 -20.98
N ASN A 367 21.78 11.63 -20.87
CA ASN A 367 22.67 10.68 -20.21
C ASN A 367 22.48 10.66 -18.69
N SER A 368 22.11 11.78 -18.08
CA SER A 368 21.71 11.85 -16.66
C SER A 368 20.50 10.96 -16.39
N ALA A 369 19.49 10.99 -17.27
CA ALA A 369 18.33 10.10 -17.15
C ALA A 369 18.74 8.62 -17.21
N LYS A 370 19.65 8.25 -18.11
CA LYS A 370 20.18 6.87 -18.20
C LYS A 370 20.92 6.46 -16.92
N MET A 371 21.80 7.32 -16.42
CA MET A 371 22.56 7.07 -15.19
C MET A 371 21.66 6.86 -13.97
N ILE A 372 20.58 7.66 -13.83
CA ILE A 372 19.63 7.49 -12.73
C ILE A 372 18.95 6.12 -12.82
N LEU A 373 18.51 5.70 -14.00
CA LEU A 373 17.88 4.39 -14.19
C LEU A 373 18.86 3.24 -13.92
N GLU A 374 20.11 3.37 -14.35
CA GLU A 374 21.17 2.39 -14.05
C GLU A 374 21.43 2.29 -12.54
N LYS A 375 21.54 3.43 -11.84
CA LYS A 375 21.72 3.45 -10.39
C LYS A 375 20.52 2.86 -9.64
N ILE A 376 19.30 3.07 -10.12
CA ILE A 376 18.11 2.42 -9.58
C ILE A 376 18.22 0.89 -9.70
N HIS A 377 18.62 0.38 -10.87
CA HIS A 377 18.79 -1.07 -11.06
C HIS A 377 19.90 -1.69 -10.21
N GLU A 378 20.93 -0.91 -9.87
CA GLU A 378 21.98 -1.34 -8.94
C GLU A 378 21.46 -1.44 -7.49
N LEU A 379 20.61 -0.50 -7.08
CA LEU A 379 20.20 -0.33 -5.69
C LEU A 379 18.93 -1.09 -5.32
N SER A 380 18.01 -1.29 -6.25
CA SER A 380 16.67 -1.84 -5.99
C SER A 380 16.31 -3.03 -6.87
N ASP A 381 15.38 -3.86 -6.40
CA ASP A 381 14.80 -4.93 -7.19
C ASP A 381 13.50 -4.48 -7.88
N LYS A 382 12.99 -5.33 -8.77
CA LYS A 382 11.75 -5.08 -9.54
C LYS A 382 10.49 -4.88 -8.68
N ASN A 383 10.50 -5.32 -7.42
CA ASN A 383 9.34 -5.26 -6.52
C ASN A 383 9.43 -4.06 -5.56
N THR A 384 10.58 -3.40 -5.50
CA THR A 384 10.80 -2.26 -4.61
C THR A 384 10.10 -1.01 -5.16
N PRO A 385 9.32 -0.27 -4.36
CA PRO A 385 8.78 1.02 -4.75
C PRO A 385 9.90 2.06 -4.96
N VAL A 386 9.87 2.78 -6.08
CA VAL A 386 10.86 3.81 -6.41
C VAL A 386 10.17 5.07 -6.92
N ILE A 387 10.56 6.21 -6.35
CA ILE A 387 10.10 7.55 -6.70
C ILE A 387 11.30 8.34 -7.19
N ILE A 388 11.16 9.05 -8.31
CA ILE A 388 12.16 9.99 -8.83
C ILE A 388 11.51 11.37 -8.87
N THR A 389 12.16 12.35 -8.24
CA THR A 389 11.75 13.75 -8.24
C THR A 389 12.84 14.64 -8.79
N GLY A 390 12.47 15.83 -9.21
CA GLY A 390 13.45 16.85 -9.57
C GLY A 390 12.91 17.94 -10.46
N ASP A 391 13.77 18.93 -10.64
CA ASP A 391 13.73 19.84 -11.78
C ASP A 391 14.57 19.21 -12.90
N PHE A 392 13.92 18.85 -14.00
CA PHE A 392 14.55 18.14 -15.10
C PHE A 392 15.03 19.08 -16.21
N ASN A 393 14.76 20.39 -16.14
CA ASN A 393 15.02 21.34 -17.22
C ASN A 393 14.63 20.78 -18.61
N SER A 394 13.54 20.01 -18.64
CA SER A 394 13.13 19.15 -19.75
C SER A 394 11.62 19.12 -19.81
N SER A 395 11.06 19.24 -21.00
CA SER A 395 9.62 19.05 -21.22
C SER A 395 9.30 17.60 -21.64
N PRO A 396 8.02 17.19 -21.66
CA PRO A 396 7.60 15.86 -22.11
C PRO A 396 8.02 15.48 -23.53
N GLU A 397 8.39 16.46 -24.35
CA GLU A 397 8.83 16.30 -25.74
C GLU A 397 10.34 16.00 -25.87
N THR A 398 11.11 16.08 -24.77
CA THR A 398 12.56 15.90 -24.78
C THR A 398 12.99 14.44 -24.67
N SER A 399 14.22 14.12 -25.13
CA SER A 399 14.77 12.76 -25.04
C SER A 399 15.05 12.30 -23.61
N ALA A 400 15.39 13.23 -22.71
CA ALA A 400 15.60 12.95 -21.29
C ALA A 400 14.31 12.43 -20.62
N TYR A 401 13.20 13.15 -20.81
CA TYR A 401 11.88 12.68 -20.35
C TYR A 401 11.53 11.32 -20.99
N GLY A 402 11.66 11.23 -22.32
CA GLY A 402 11.38 10.00 -23.08
C GLY A 402 12.21 8.80 -22.62
N THR A 403 13.39 9.02 -22.04
CA THR A 403 14.24 7.96 -21.48
C THR A 403 13.68 7.43 -20.16
N ILE A 404 13.26 8.32 -19.26
CA ILE A 404 12.71 7.94 -17.94
C ILE A 404 11.40 7.16 -18.11
N VAL A 405 10.49 7.65 -18.96
CA VAL A 405 9.15 7.06 -19.10
C VAL A 405 9.11 5.72 -19.83
N LYS A 406 10.25 5.24 -20.35
CA LYS A 406 10.36 3.86 -20.85
C LYS A 406 10.25 2.83 -19.72
N GLN A 407 10.62 3.21 -18.50
CA GLN A 407 10.70 2.31 -17.35
C GLN A 407 9.87 2.79 -16.16
N PHE A 408 9.64 4.10 -16.07
CA PHE A 408 8.83 4.75 -15.05
C PHE A 408 7.58 5.37 -15.66
N ARG A 409 6.65 5.78 -14.81
CA ARG A 409 5.41 6.44 -15.20
C ARG A 409 5.39 7.86 -14.64
N ASP A 410 5.00 8.83 -15.46
CA ASP A 410 4.76 10.21 -15.02
C ASP A 410 3.53 10.23 -14.12
N ALA A 411 3.71 10.63 -12.85
CA ALA A 411 2.66 10.62 -11.84
C ALA A 411 1.43 11.43 -12.26
N LYS A 412 1.60 12.51 -13.03
CA LYS A 412 0.48 13.29 -13.54
C LYS A 412 -0.42 12.48 -14.46
N LEU A 413 0.19 11.67 -15.34
CA LEU A 413 -0.53 10.91 -16.36
C LEU A 413 -1.20 9.66 -15.78
N VAL A 414 -0.68 9.12 -14.68
CA VAL A 414 -1.21 7.89 -14.04
C VAL A 414 -1.96 8.15 -12.73
N SER A 415 -2.22 9.42 -12.41
CA SER A 415 -3.05 9.83 -11.28
C SER A 415 -4.46 9.27 -11.40
N GLN A 416 -4.97 8.65 -10.33
CA GLN A 416 -6.33 8.10 -10.28
C GLN A 416 -7.41 9.19 -10.31
N THR A 417 -7.12 10.37 -9.77
CA THR A 417 -7.95 11.56 -9.90
C THR A 417 -7.43 12.48 -11.00
N LYS A 418 -8.30 13.34 -11.54
CA LYS A 418 -7.88 14.42 -12.43
C LYS A 418 -6.78 15.26 -11.75
N PRO A 419 -5.63 15.50 -12.41
CA PRO A 419 -4.58 16.38 -11.89
C PRO A 419 -5.12 17.76 -11.52
N TYR A 420 -4.72 18.27 -10.35
CA TYR A 420 -5.09 19.59 -9.86
C TYR A 420 -4.00 20.63 -10.16
N GLY A 421 -4.41 21.88 -10.37
CA GLY A 421 -3.50 22.98 -10.66
C GLY A 421 -3.11 23.11 -12.14
N PRO A 422 -2.19 24.04 -12.45
CA PRO A 422 -1.75 24.29 -13.82
C PRO A 422 -0.93 23.15 -14.43
N ASP A 423 -0.72 23.22 -15.75
CA ASP A 423 0.23 22.33 -16.41
C ASP A 423 1.68 22.71 -16.12
N SER A 424 1.98 24.01 -16.24
CA SER A 424 3.29 24.59 -15.95
C SER A 424 3.68 24.46 -14.49
N THR A 425 4.96 24.21 -14.26
CA THR A 425 5.57 24.20 -12.92
C THR A 425 6.51 25.37 -12.72
N PHE A 426 6.94 26.04 -13.79
CA PHE A 426 7.77 27.25 -13.74
C PHE A 426 6.95 28.51 -14.05
N GLN A 427 7.21 29.60 -13.31
CA GLN A 427 6.49 30.87 -13.43
C GLN A 427 7.35 32.14 -13.26
N ASP A 428 8.67 32.03 -13.05
CA ASP A 428 9.62 33.16 -13.07
C ASP A 428 9.23 34.36 -12.17
N PHE A 429 8.65 34.06 -11.01
CA PHE A 429 8.04 34.99 -10.07
C PHE A 429 6.93 35.91 -10.67
N LYS A 430 6.35 35.58 -11.83
CA LYS A 430 5.35 36.44 -12.51
C LYS A 430 3.93 36.15 -12.03
N TYR A 431 3.47 36.86 -11.01
CA TYR A 431 2.14 36.58 -10.42
C TYR A 431 0.94 36.73 -11.40
N HIS A 432 0.80 37.85 -12.10
CA HIS A 432 -0.44 38.17 -12.83
C HIS A 432 -0.56 37.54 -14.24
N ASN A 433 0.54 37.02 -14.80
CA ASN A 433 0.62 36.80 -16.24
C ASN A 433 1.68 35.76 -16.64
N TRP A 434 2.18 34.95 -15.71
CA TRP A 434 3.15 33.88 -16.01
C TRP A 434 2.69 32.99 -17.19
N THR A 435 1.40 32.64 -17.27
CA THR A 435 0.84 31.82 -18.37
C THR A 435 0.99 32.42 -19.77
N LYS A 436 1.24 33.73 -19.88
CA LYS A 436 1.43 34.42 -21.16
C LYS A 436 2.90 34.69 -21.49
N VAL A 437 3.77 34.71 -20.49
CA VAL A 437 5.16 35.21 -20.63
C VAL A 437 6.21 34.13 -20.42
N VAL A 438 5.91 33.07 -19.66
CA VAL A 438 6.80 31.93 -19.41
C VAL A 438 6.48 30.81 -20.39
N LYS A 439 7.50 30.19 -20.99
CA LYS A 439 7.34 29.21 -22.08
C LYS A 439 7.82 27.80 -21.72
N GLU A 440 8.67 27.69 -20.71
CA GLU A 440 9.33 26.48 -20.25
C GLU A 440 8.32 25.40 -19.79
N GLY A 441 7.15 25.83 -19.31
CA GLY A 441 6.02 24.95 -19.04
C GLY A 441 6.30 24.00 -17.88
N ARG A 442 6.08 22.70 -18.12
CA ARG A 442 6.23 21.64 -17.11
C ARG A 442 7.63 21.04 -17.19
N ILE A 443 8.48 21.39 -16.22
CA ILE A 443 9.87 20.92 -16.11
C ILE A 443 10.17 20.19 -14.80
N ASP A 444 9.27 20.26 -13.82
CA ASP A 444 9.35 19.55 -12.56
C ASP A 444 8.46 18.31 -12.59
N PHE A 445 9.00 17.16 -12.19
CA PHE A 445 8.29 15.88 -12.30
C PHE A 445 8.40 15.03 -11.05
N VAL A 446 7.36 14.20 -10.88
CA VAL A 446 7.40 13.02 -10.02
C VAL A 446 7.19 11.81 -10.93
N PHE A 447 8.18 10.92 -10.99
CA PHE A 447 8.08 9.65 -11.70
C PHE A 447 8.00 8.50 -10.70
N VAL A 448 7.19 7.50 -11.02
CA VAL A 448 6.99 6.31 -10.16
C VAL A 448 7.06 5.02 -10.97
N ASN A 449 7.57 3.95 -10.37
CA ASN A 449 7.54 2.64 -11.03
C ASN A 449 6.18 1.94 -10.86
N ASN A 450 6.06 0.70 -11.32
CA ASN A 450 4.80 -0.06 -11.31
C ASN A 450 4.34 -0.53 -9.93
N ASN A 451 5.20 -0.40 -8.91
CA ASN A 451 4.87 -0.81 -7.53
C ASN A 451 4.14 0.28 -6.74
N ILE A 452 3.96 1.45 -7.34
CA ILE A 452 3.34 2.61 -6.70
C ILE A 452 2.05 2.98 -7.41
N GLU A 453 1.00 3.23 -6.64
CA GLU A 453 -0.23 3.85 -7.13
C GLU A 453 -0.22 5.34 -6.82
N VAL A 454 -0.58 6.15 -7.83
CA VAL A 454 -0.73 7.61 -7.67
C VAL A 454 -2.20 7.91 -7.43
N LEU A 455 -2.55 8.20 -6.18
CA LEU A 455 -3.94 8.46 -5.79
C LEU A 455 -4.39 9.84 -6.27
N ASN A 456 -3.52 10.84 -6.17
CA ASN A 456 -3.73 12.18 -6.71
C ASN A 456 -2.40 12.85 -7.06
N TYR A 457 -2.51 13.89 -7.88
CA TYR A 457 -1.43 14.77 -8.32
C TYR A 457 -1.90 16.22 -8.27
N ALA A 458 -1.03 17.13 -7.82
CA ALA A 458 -1.29 18.57 -7.79
C ALA A 458 -0.03 19.39 -8.11
N VAL A 459 -0.22 20.51 -8.79
CA VAL A 459 0.72 21.64 -8.82
C VAL A 459 0.16 22.73 -7.92
N LEU A 460 0.87 23.11 -6.86
CA LEU A 460 0.36 24.06 -5.87
C LEU A 460 0.71 25.50 -6.25
N THR A 461 -0.30 26.38 -6.29
CA THR A 461 -0.13 27.78 -6.68
C THR A 461 -0.26 28.75 -5.50
N ASP A 462 0.10 28.29 -4.31
CA ASP A 462 0.09 29.09 -3.08
C ASP A 462 0.92 30.37 -3.26
N SER A 463 0.41 31.46 -2.70
CA SER A 463 1.05 32.77 -2.76
C SER A 463 0.77 33.57 -1.49
N ARG A 464 1.63 34.56 -1.20
CA ARG A 464 1.44 35.53 -0.12
C ARG A 464 1.70 36.92 -0.68
N ASP A 465 0.77 37.84 -0.45
CA ASP A 465 0.89 39.24 -0.89
C ASP A 465 1.29 39.37 -2.38
N LEU A 466 0.61 38.60 -3.24
CA LEU A 466 0.83 38.54 -4.69
C LEU A 466 2.24 38.06 -5.11
N ARG A 467 2.90 37.29 -4.25
CA ARG A 467 4.22 36.71 -4.52
C ARG A 467 4.20 35.20 -4.30
N PHE A 468 4.95 34.49 -5.13
CA PHE A 468 5.12 33.05 -4.99
C PHE A 468 6.31 32.71 -4.06
N PRO A 469 6.25 31.58 -3.33
CA PRO A 469 7.33 31.16 -2.43
C PRO A 469 8.62 30.76 -3.16
N SER A 470 8.55 30.48 -4.46
CA SER A 470 9.67 30.21 -5.38
C SER A 470 9.25 30.71 -6.78
N ASP A 471 10.14 30.69 -7.77
CA ASP A 471 9.81 30.83 -9.20
C ASP A 471 9.27 29.53 -9.80
N HIS A 472 9.34 28.43 -9.06
CA HIS A 472 8.64 27.18 -9.33
C HIS A 472 7.40 27.02 -8.43
N PHE A 473 6.44 26.23 -8.90
CA PHE A 473 5.37 25.66 -8.10
C PHE A 473 5.78 24.26 -7.64
N PRO A 474 5.57 23.89 -6.37
CA PRO A 474 5.81 22.53 -5.94
C PRO A 474 4.81 21.58 -6.60
N VAL A 475 5.33 20.43 -7.04
CA VAL A 475 4.53 19.30 -7.52
C VAL A 475 4.36 18.32 -6.39
N VAL A 476 3.13 17.91 -6.10
CA VAL A 476 2.77 17.07 -4.96
C VAL A 476 1.94 15.88 -5.42
N CYS A 477 2.22 14.71 -4.87
CA CYS A 477 1.48 13.48 -5.14
C CYS A 477 1.13 12.77 -3.84
N THR A 478 -0.06 12.20 -3.76
CA THR A 478 -0.39 11.21 -2.73
C THR A 478 -0.19 9.81 -3.32
N LEU A 479 0.73 9.05 -2.74
CA LEU A 479 1.20 7.77 -3.25
C LEU A 479 0.80 6.61 -2.31
N ARG A 480 0.69 5.40 -2.86
CA ARG A 480 0.38 4.16 -2.13
C ARG A 480 1.22 3.00 -2.66
N PHE A 481 1.78 2.19 -1.76
CA PHE A 481 2.47 0.93 -2.08
C PHE A 481 2.48 -0.03 -0.90
#